data_AF-A0A956BI54-F1
#
_entry.id   AF-A0A956BI54-F1
#
_cell.length_a   1.000
_cell.length_b   1.000
_cell.length_c   1.000
_cell.angle_alpha   90.00
_cell.angle_beta   90.00
_cell.angle_gamma   90.00
#
_symmetry.space_group_name_H-M   'P 1'
#
loop_
_entity.id
_entity.type
_entity.pdbx_description
1 polymer ?
#
loop_
_entity_poly.entity_id
_entity_poly.type
_entity_poly.pdbx_seq_one_letter_code
_entity_poly.pdbx_strand_id
1 'polypeptide(L)'
;GQSRQEKDPGEVGGPPVIEFETDLIYFGKPPQDEIAAWVRREDKLALYRSYPDFVDVTGGTYHDWYQARMDLDLDGDCLTGRQELELGTDDMMPDTDLDGWFDGPCNYREQIMLDQIIAHNLQEDAFYEVVEDDEIYLIIDGVRYPNRRSDLDDYWVFEDGEPREFNDYVVAERVRGVELSPFAAVDIALWEDDFELQNEWADDQRMGGVIYDFLDWAGSVSFQIRDRELGVRYELRLSKERVYFADPDPLNEWADSDRDGITDYDESRIARDFGGITDPERKDLFIEVDHMPGNALNSRAAFMISTAFHRMDINAVVFRDEQVAANNCLNEREFQNWTREYFDNRDYNAFRYVLMARENWREASALRKPGALLIDDSWWWIDGDAQAQAGTLMHELGHDLGLLPDAFPWIDDVLWSIEVEADEAGWHSSMNYLRQPYEVRFDTNVRGHNEWEVVHANMHIGLGNRFLDSWADTDGACGDNVQEILPPAGSGHANSDFQRHQY
;
A
#
# COMPACT_ATOMS: atom_id res chain seq x y z
N GLY A 1 66.01 33.82 19.80
CA GLY A 1 66.66 34.71 18.82
C GLY A 1 65.72 35.86 18.52
N GLN A 2 66.28 37.07 18.48
CA GLN A 2 65.92 38.30 17.73
C GLN A 2 64.44 38.55 17.33
N SER A 3 63.89 39.76 17.26
CA SER A 3 64.08 41.09 17.85
C SER A 3 63.12 42.02 17.08
N ARG A 4 62.43 42.94 17.78
CA ARG A 4 61.88 44.25 17.33
C ARG A 4 60.92 44.29 16.12
N GLN A 5 59.65 44.65 16.33
CA GLN A 5 59.06 46.01 16.47
C GLN A 5 58.85 46.73 15.14
N GLU A 6 57.57 46.98 14.82
CA GLU A 6 57.11 48.27 14.30
C GLU A 6 55.69 48.56 14.84
N LYS A 7 55.49 49.81 15.25
CA LYS A 7 54.27 50.40 15.80
C LYS A 7 53.44 50.97 14.65
N ASP A 8 52.12 51.03 14.82
CA ASP A 8 51.37 52.25 14.50
C ASP A 8 50.02 52.32 15.29
N PRO A 9 49.43 53.53 15.43
CA PRO A 9 48.59 53.92 16.56
C PRO A 9 47.12 54.10 16.19
N GLY A 10 46.23 53.97 17.18
CA GLY A 10 44.83 54.37 17.00
C GLY A 10 43.89 53.81 18.06
N GLU A 11 44.10 54.14 19.33
CA GLU A 11 43.09 53.92 20.37
C GLU A 11 42.09 55.09 20.37
N VAL A 12 40.87 54.80 19.94
CA VAL A 12 39.67 55.58 20.26
C VAL A 12 38.89 54.76 21.29
N GLY A 13 38.49 55.42 22.38
CA GLY A 13 38.08 54.82 23.64
C GLY A 13 36.93 53.80 23.59
N GLY A 14 37.11 52.73 24.36
CA GLY A 14 36.03 51.86 24.83
C GLY A 14 35.43 52.34 26.17
N PRO A 15 34.16 52.03 26.45
CA PRO A 15 33.45 52.43 27.66
C PRO A 15 33.97 51.69 28.92
N PRO A 16 33.67 52.20 30.14
CA PRO A 16 34.20 51.63 31.38
C PRO A 16 33.69 50.20 31.61
N VAL A 17 34.63 49.29 31.86
CA VAL A 17 34.34 47.96 32.41
C VAL A 17 33.90 48.15 33.86
N ILE A 18 32.64 47.84 34.15
CA ILE A 18 32.14 47.66 35.51
C ILE A 18 32.28 46.17 35.81
N GLU A 19 33.23 45.81 36.66
CA GLU A 19 33.33 44.45 37.21
C GLU A 19 32.23 44.28 38.27
N PHE A 20 31.31 43.33 38.04
CA PHE A 20 30.41 42.83 39.07
C PHE A 20 31.02 41.56 39.66
N GLU A 21 31.38 41.62 40.94
CA GLU A 21 31.55 40.42 41.78
C GLU A 21 30.16 39.82 42.00
N THR A 22 29.86 38.70 41.33
CA THR A 22 28.71 37.86 41.65
C THR A 22 29.19 36.67 42.48
N ASP A 23 28.76 36.61 43.73
CA ASP A 23 28.82 35.40 44.56
C ASP A 23 27.93 34.32 43.92
N LEU A 24 28.55 33.44 43.13
CA LEU A 24 27.91 32.23 42.62
C LEU A 24 27.68 31.25 43.77
N ILE A 25 26.46 31.21 44.30
CA ILE A 25 26.02 30.10 45.15
C ILE A 25 25.80 28.89 44.23
N TYR A 26 26.79 28.01 44.17
CA TYR A 26 26.71 26.72 43.51
C TYR A 26 25.83 25.79 44.36
N PHE A 27 24.55 25.65 44.00
CA PHE A 27 23.78 24.49 44.44
C PHE A 27 24.09 23.34 43.48
N GLY A 28 24.59 22.23 44.02
CA GLY A 28 25.00 21.07 43.24
C GLY A 28 23.86 20.56 42.36
N LYS A 29 24.18 20.14 41.13
CA LYS A 29 23.27 19.39 40.28
C LYS A 29 22.71 18.20 41.09
N PRO A 30 21.40 17.95 41.11
CA PRO A 30 20.88 16.69 41.59
C PRO A 30 21.47 15.55 40.75
N PRO A 31 21.65 14.35 41.30
CA PRO A 31 22.02 13.18 40.50
C PRO A 31 21.00 13.00 39.37
N GLN A 32 21.46 12.78 38.13
CA GLN A 32 20.58 12.59 36.96
C GLN A 32 19.56 11.45 37.20
N ASP A 33 19.94 10.52 38.06
CA ASP A 33 19.22 9.32 38.46
C ASP A 33 17.96 9.62 39.28
N GLU A 34 17.88 10.77 39.97
CA GLU A 34 16.70 11.18 40.76
C GLU A 34 15.67 11.95 39.93
N ILE A 35 16.09 12.59 38.83
CA ILE A 35 15.19 13.37 37.96
C ILE A 35 14.31 12.45 37.11
N ALA A 36 14.84 11.30 36.66
CA ALA A 36 14.09 10.31 35.88
C ALA A 36 12.98 9.61 36.69
N ALA A 37 13.09 9.55 38.02
CA ALA A 37 12.10 8.91 38.89
C ALA A 37 10.91 9.82 39.27
N TRP A 38 10.96 11.12 38.93
CA TRP A 38 10.01 12.15 39.38
C TRP A 38 8.93 12.53 38.36
N VAL A 39 8.97 12.00 37.14
CA VAL A 39 8.06 12.42 36.07
C VAL A 39 6.84 11.50 36.02
N ARG A 40 5.89 11.75 36.92
CA ARG A 40 4.47 11.40 36.71
C ARG A 40 3.66 12.70 36.67
N ARG A 41 2.60 12.73 35.85
CA ARG A 41 1.77 13.90 35.49
C ARG A 41 1.37 14.80 36.68
N GLU A 42 1.15 14.22 37.87
CA GLU A 42 0.78 14.95 39.07
C GLU A 42 1.95 15.68 39.78
N ASP A 43 3.18 15.19 39.66
CA ASP A 43 4.35 15.75 40.37
C ASP A 43 4.96 16.96 39.68
N LYS A 44 4.94 17.03 38.33
CA LYS A 44 5.34 18.24 37.58
C LYS A 44 4.43 19.42 37.98
N LEU A 45 3.10 19.26 37.91
CA LEU A 45 2.12 20.29 38.33
C LEU A 45 2.18 20.64 39.82
N ALA A 46 2.48 19.67 40.69
CA ALA A 46 2.66 19.92 42.13
C ALA A 46 3.94 20.72 42.44
N LEU A 47 5.05 20.44 41.75
CA LEU A 47 6.29 21.21 41.83
C LEU A 47 6.05 22.66 41.38
N TYR A 48 5.32 22.86 40.27
CA TYR A 48 4.97 24.19 39.73
C TYR A 48 4.12 25.03 40.68
N ARG A 49 3.21 24.42 41.45
CA ARG A 49 2.41 25.14 42.46
C ARG A 49 3.22 25.57 43.69
N SER A 50 4.39 24.98 43.91
CA SER A 50 5.17 25.19 45.14
C SER A 50 6.18 26.35 45.10
N TYR A 51 6.48 26.92 43.93
CA TYR A 51 7.44 28.03 43.78
C TYR A 51 6.97 29.18 42.86
N PRO A 52 5.91 29.93 43.23
CA PRO A 52 5.35 31.00 42.39
C PRO A 52 6.22 32.27 42.27
N ASP A 53 7.24 32.44 43.13
CA ASP A 53 7.96 33.73 43.28
C ASP A 53 9.39 33.74 42.72
N PHE A 54 9.77 32.79 41.87
CA PHE A 54 11.08 32.84 41.20
C PHE A 54 11.02 33.89 40.08
N VAL A 55 11.58 35.07 40.33
CA VAL A 55 11.72 36.16 39.35
C VAL A 55 13.08 36.00 38.67
N ASP A 56 13.08 35.80 37.35
CA ASP A 56 14.31 35.77 36.56
C ASP A 56 14.94 37.18 36.47
N VAL A 57 16.23 37.24 36.12
CA VAL A 57 17.05 38.45 35.96
C VAL A 57 16.45 39.47 34.98
N THR A 58 15.50 39.03 34.14
CA THR A 58 14.74 39.86 33.19
C THR A 58 13.50 40.55 33.78
N GLY A 59 13.13 40.25 35.03
CA GLY A 59 11.93 40.80 35.69
C GLY A 59 10.62 40.11 35.33
N GLY A 60 10.66 39.04 34.52
CA GLY A 60 9.52 38.14 34.30
C GLY A 60 9.36 37.13 35.43
N THR A 61 8.12 36.73 35.72
CA THR A 61 7.88 35.65 36.67
C THR A 61 8.20 34.30 36.01
N TYR A 62 8.61 33.30 36.78
CA TYR A 62 8.78 31.92 36.27
C TYR A 62 7.50 31.39 35.60
N HIS A 63 6.34 31.85 36.05
CA HIS A 63 5.06 31.56 35.40
C HIS A 63 5.00 32.11 33.96
N ASP A 64 5.45 33.34 33.73
CA ASP A 64 5.48 33.95 32.40
C ASP A 64 6.45 33.19 31.47
N TRP A 65 7.63 32.81 31.98
CA TRP A 65 8.58 31.98 31.24
C TRP A 65 8.00 30.60 30.89
N TYR A 66 7.35 29.95 31.86
CA TYR A 66 6.73 28.64 31.64
C TYR A 66 5.60 28.71 30.63
N GLN A 67 4.70 29.70 30.72
CA GLN A 67 3.65 29.87 29.71
C GLN A 67 4.22 30.15 28.33
N ALA A 68 5.25 31.00 28.24
CA ALA A 68 5.93 31.26 26.98
C ALA A 68 6.58 29.99 26.39
N ARG A 69 7.15 29.11 27.22
CA ARG A 69 7.66 27.80 26.79
C ARG A 69 6.54 26.89 26.28
N MET A 70 5.40 26.83 26.98
CA MET A 70 4.27 25.97 26.59
C MET A 70 3.59 26.42 25.29
N ASP A 71 3.85 27.64 24.83
CA ASP A 71 3.38 28.15 23.52
C ASP A 71 4.41 27.92 22.39
N LEU A 72 5.54 27.26 22.66
CA LEU A 72 6.54 26.89 21.67
C LEU A 72 6.44 25.40 21.32
N ASP A 73 6.72 25.11 20.05
CA ASP A 73 7.09 23.79 19.55
C ASP A 73 8.59 23.63 19.77
N LEU A 74 8.97 22.68 20.64
CA LEU A 74 10.33 22.56 21.17
C LEU A 74 11.17 21.51 20.44
N ASP A 75 10.54 20.55 19.79
CA ASP A 75 11.17 19.42 19.11
C ASP A 75 10.87 19.36 17.60
N GLY A 76 9.94 20.18 17.10
CA GLY A 76 9.67 20.41 15.70
C GLY A 76 8.63 19.48 15.09
N ASP A 77 7.75 18.91 15.90
CA ASP A 77 6.68 17.99 15.49
C ASP A 77 5.35 18.70 15.12
N CYS A 78 5.34 20.03 15.13
CA CYS A 78 4.16 20.88 14.90
C CYS A 78 3.16 20.94 16.07
N LEU A 79 3.50 20.48 17.28
CA LEU A 79 2.75 20.71 18.50
C LEU A 79 3.46 21.73 19.40
N THR A 80 2.67 22.53 20.11
CA THR A 80 3.20 23.33 21.21
C THR A 80 3.25 22.48 22.48
N GLY A 81 4.15 22.82 23.42
CA GLY A 81 4.22 22.14 24.73
C GLY A 81 2.88 22.08 25.49
N ARG A 82 1.96 23.01 25.23
CA ARG A 82 0.57 22.93 25.75
C ARG A 82 -0.24 21.82 25.09
N GLN A 83 -0.18 21.69 23.77
CA GLN A 83 -0.87 20.63 23.05
C GLN A 83 -0.31 19.26 23.42
N GLU A 84 1.01 19.14 23.55
CA GLU A 84 1.65 17.89 23.97
C GLU A 84 1.24 17.49 25.38
N LEU A 85 1.20 18.44 26.32
CA LEU A 85 0.68 18.18 27.68
C LEU A 85 -0.80 17.73 27.69
N GLU A 86 -1.61 18.22 26.74
CA GLU A 86 -3.00 17.85 26.57
C GLU A 86 -3.14 16.42 26.01
N LEU A 87 -2.36 16.08 24.99
CA LEU A 87 -2.31 14.74 24.36
C LEU A 87 -1.63 13.71 25.27
N GLY A 88 -0.69 14.13 26.11
CA GLY A 88 0.12 13.26 26.96
C GLY A 88 1.48 12.89 26.38
N THR A 89 1.87 13.53 25.28
CA THR A 89 3.15 13.37 24.58
C THR A 89 4.28 14.16 25.28
N ASP A 90 5.54 13.88 24.92
CA ASP A 90 6.73 14.49 25.54
C ASP A 90 7.23 15.70 24.76
N ASP A 91 7.25 16.88 25.41
CA ASP A 91 7.55 18.20 24.82
C ASP A 91 8.97 18.45 24.33
N MET A 92 9.72 17.37 24.12
CA MET A 92 11.13 17.35 23.79
C MET A 92 11.48 16.18 22.86
N MET A 93 10.48 15.40 22.43
CA MET A 93 10.60 14.18 21.67
C MET A 93 9.49 14.15 20.62
N PRO A 94 9.83 14.39 19.33
CA PRO A 94 8.84 14.72 18.31
C PRO A 94 7.96 13.53 17.87
N ASP A 95 8.26 12.35 18.36
CA ASP A 95 7.62 11.06 18.15
C ASP A 95 7.74 10.34 19.49
N THR A 96 6.70 10.44 20.32
CA THR A 96 6.74 10.07 21.75
C THR A 96 6.83 8.57 21.96
N ASP A 97 6.20 7.77 21.10
CA ASP A 97 6.16 6.33 21.24
C ASP A 97 7.18 5.58 20.38
N LEU A 98 7.93 6.30 19.53
CA LEU A 98 8.98 5.78 18.64
C LEU A 98 8.45 4.92 17.50
N ASP A 99 7.21 5.15 17.09
CA ASP A 99 6.61 4.40 16.01
C ASP A 99 7.10 4.85 14.63
N GLY A 100 7.69 6.05 14.52
CA GLY A 100 8.22 6.65 13.29
C GLY A 100 7.35 7.77 12.69
N TRP A 101 6.21 8.09 13.30
CA TRP A 101 5.35 9.22 12.97
C TRP A 101 5.53 10.37 13.97
N PHE A 102 5.41 11.60 13.51
CA PHE A 102 5.39 12.77 14.38
C PHE A 102 4.10 12.81 15.19
N ASP A 103 4.18 13.11 16.50
CA ASP A 103 3.00 13.25 17.37
C ASP A 103 2.03 14.31 16.81
N GLY A 104 2.58 15.39 16.26
CA GLY A 104 1.85 16.48 15.64
C GLY A 104 1.68 16.42 14.12
N PRO A 105 0.98 17.41 13.54
CA PRO A 105 0.65 17.48 12.12
C PRO A 105 1.84 17.88 11.23
N CYS A 106 3.01 17.31 11.48
CA CYS A 106 4.24 17.48 10.71
C CYS A 106 4.49 16.32 9.74
N ASN A 107 3.83 15.16 9.94
CA ASN A 107 3.77 14.14 8.89
C ASN A 107 3.03 14.69 7.68
N TYR A 108 3.33 14.18 6.49
CA TYR A 108 2.64 14.62 5.30
C TYR A 108 2.51 13.55 4.22
N ARG A 109 1.45 13.70 3.45
CA ARG A 109 1.13 12.96 2.23
C ARG A 109 1.42 13.87 1.03
N GLU A 110 2.19 13.39 0.07
CA GLU A 110 2.25 13.97 -1.27
C GLU A 110 1.26 13.22 -2.15
N GLN A 111 0.23 13.92 -2.60
CA GLN A 111 -0.81 13.41 -3.48
C GLN A 111 -0.52 13.86 -4.90
N ILE A 112 -0.55 12.92 -5.85
CA ILE A 112 -0.59 13.22 -7.27
C ILE A 112 -2.04 13.30 -7.69
N MET A 113 -2.40 14.45 -8.25
CA MET A 113 -3.72 14.73 -8.78
C MET A 113 -3.67 14.62 -10.30
N LEU A 114 -4.63 13.90 -10.89
CA LEU A 114 -4.91 14.01 -12.31
C LEU A 114 -5.78 15.25 -12.52
N ASP A 115 -5.26 16.25 -13.23
CA ASP A 115 -5.99 17.51 -13.49
C ASP A 115 -6.72 17.45 -14.83
N GLN A 116 -6.04 16.93 -15.87
CA GLN A 116 -6.54 17.00 -17.23
C GLN A 116 -5.93 15.92 -18.13
N ILE A 117 -6.74 15.42 -19.06
CA ILE A 117 -6.26 14.66 -20.22
C ILE A 117 -6.80 15.33 -21.49
N ILE A 118 -5.93 15.48 -22.49
CA ILE A 118 -6.26 16.03 -23.80
C ILE A 118 -5.78 15.06 -24.88
N ALA A 119 -6.70 14.54 -25.70
CA ALA A 119 -6.34 13.78 -26.89
C ALA A 119 -6.08 14.73 -28.06
N HIS A 120 -5.08 14.43 -28.89
CA HIS A 120 -4.77 15.19 -30.10
C HIS A 120 -4.61 14.23 -31.28
N ASN A 121 -5.46 14.36 -32.29
CA ASN A 121 -5.30 13.70 -33.57
C ASN A 121 -4.10 14.31 -34.31
N LEU A 122 -3.10 13.49 -34.66
CA LEU A 122 -1.94 13.96 -35.44
C LEU A 122 -2.13 13.79 -36.95
N GLN A 123 -3.22 13.14 -37.39
CA GLN A 123 -3.50 12.93 -38.82
C GLN A 123 -4.39 14.05 -39.36
N GLU A 124 -3.80 15.19 -39.73
CA GLU A 124 -4.52 16.34 -40.34
C GLU A 124 -5.28 16.00 -41.64
N ASP A 125 -4.94 14.88 -42.32
CA ASP A 125 -5.45 14.54 -43.65
C ASP A 125 -6.13 13.16 -43.73
N ALA A 126 -6.28 12.44 -42.62
CA ALA A 126 -6.93 11.13 -42.65
C ALA A 126 -8.44 11.28 -42.74
N PHE A 127 -9.02 10.71 -43.80
CA PHE A 127 -10.46 10.68 -44.06
C PHE A 127 -11.26 9.86 -43.03
N TYR A 128 -10.61 9.37 -41.97
CA TYR A 128 -11.22 8.65 -40.86
C TYR A 128 -11.14 9.56 -39.63
N GLU A 129 -12.29 9.91 -39.07
CA GLU A 129 -12.45 10.56 -37.76
C GLU A 129 -12.08 9.53 -36.67
N VAL A 130 -10.79 9.17 -36.56
CA VAL A 130 -10.33 8.03 -35.72
C VAL A 130 -10.49 8.29 -34.23
N VAL A 131 -10.48 9.54 -33.75
CA VAL A 131 -10.45 9.83 -32.32
C VAL A 131 -11.83 9.71 -31.64
N GLU A 132 -12.95 9.73 -32.39
CA GLU A 132 -14.28 9.82 -31.77
C GLU A 132 -14.74 8.54 -31.05
N ASP A 133 -14.05 7.41 -31.22
CA ASP A 133 -14.39 6.11 -30.62
C ASP A 133 -13.24 5.47 -29.80
N ASP A 134 -12.11 6.15 -29.61
CA ASP A 134 -10.98 5.56 -28.87
C ASP A 134 -11.27 5.57 -27.36
N GLU A 135 -11.28 4.38 -26.78
CA GLU A 135 -11.52 4.13 -25.36
C GLU A 135 -10.16 3.98 -24.67
N ILE A 136 -9.88 4.82 -23.67
CA ILE A 136 -8.59 4.76 -22.98
C ILE A 136 -8.74 4.70 -21.47
N TYR A 137 -7.73 4.11 -20.84
CA TYR A 137 -7.55 4.12 -19.40
C TYR A 137 -6.09 4.34 -19.02
N LEU A 138 -5.87 4.71 -17.75
CA LEU A 138 -4.54 4.84 -17.17
C LEU A 138 -4.29 3.75 -16.16
N ILE A 139 -3.06 3.23 -16.13
CA ILE A 139 -2.54 2.49 -14.98
C ILE A 139 -1.57 3.42 -14.25
N ILE A 140 -1.87 3.76 -12.99
CA ILE A 140 -1.02 4.58 -12.13
C ILE A 140 -0.76 3.78 -10.86
N ASP A 141 0.52 3.48 -10.58
CA ASP A 141 0.93 2.57 -9.49
C ASP A 141 0.18 1.24 -9.48
N GLY A 142 -0.07 0.69 -10.68
CA GLY A 142 -0.80 -0.56 -10.84
C GLY A 142 -2.32 -0.44 -10.71
N VAL A 143 -2.87 0.73 -10.43
CA VAL A 143 -4.33 0.95 -10.36
C VAL A 143 -4.87 1.50 -11.68
N ARG A 144 -5.93 0.89 -12.20
CA ARG A 144 -6.65 1.33 -13.41
C ARG A 144 -7.60 2.48 -13.13
N TYR A 145 -7.57 3.50 -13.98
CA TYR A 145 -8.45 4.67 -13.96
C TYR A 145 -9.10 4.90 -15.34
N PRO A 146 -10.43 5.17 -15.40
CA PRO A 146 -11.31 5.41 -14.27
C PRO A 146 -11.62 4.14 -13.47
N ASN A 147 -11.77 4.32 -12.17
CA ASN A 147 -12.06 3.25 -11.22
C ASN A 147 -13.50 3.34 -10.68
N ARG A 148 -14.48 3.66 -11.54
CA ARG A 148 -15.86 3.81 -11.08
C ARG A 148 -16.36 2.50 -10.47
N ARG A 149 -17.13 2.60 -9.38
CA ARG A 149 -17.55 1.49 -8.51
C ARG A 149 -18.24 0.29 -9.19
N SER A 150 -18.75 0.41 -10.42
CA SER A 150 -19.59 -0.64 -11.03
C SER A 150 -18.87 -1.63 -11.94
N ASP A 151 -17.75 -1.25 -12.59
CA ASP A 151 -17.13 -2.09 -13.63
C ASP A 151 -15.61 -1.92 -13.67
N LEU A 152 -14.86 -3.02 -13.59
CA LEU A 152 -13.38 -3.01 -13.64
C LEU A 152 -12.85 -2.44 -14.96
N ASP A 153 -13.69 -2.49 -16.00
CA ASP A 153 -13.34 -2.20 -17.38
C ASP A 153 -13.82 -0.81 -17.82
N ASP A 154 -13.96 0.13 -16.88
CA ASP A 154 -14.36 1.50 -17.24
C ASP A 154 -13.22 2.21 -17.98
N TYR A 155 -13.61 3.12 -18.86
CA TYR A 155 -12.70 3.86 -19.73
C TYR A 155 -13.20 5.30 -19.94
N TRP A 156 -12.34 6.10 -20.57
CA TRP A 156 -12.65 7.44 -20.99
C TRP A 156 -12.63 7.54 -22.51
N VAL A 157 -13.67 8.16 -23.06
CA VAL A 157 -13.72 8.61 -24.46
C VAL A 157 -13.34 10.09 -24.52
N PHE A 158 -12.68 10.48 -25.61
CA PHE A 158 -12.19 11.85 -25.84
C PHE A 158 -12.58 12.38 -27.21
N GLU A 159 -12.82 13.69 -27.28
CA GLU A 159 -12.92 14.42 -28.55
C GLU A 159 -11.56 15.11 -28.84
N ASP A 160 -11.20 15.25 -30.13
CA ASP A 160 -9.91 15.82 -30.52
C ASP A 160 -9.72 17.26 -30.02
N GLY A 161 -8.68 17.47 -29.23
CA GLY A 161 -8.30 18.74 -28.65
C GLY A 161 -9.20 19.22 -27.51
N GLU A 162 -10.26 18.48 -27.16
CA GLU A 162 -11.12 18.82 -26.03
C GLU A 162 -10.50 18.30 -24.73
N PRO A 163 -10.21 19.19 -23.76
CA PRO A 163 -9.71 18.74 -22.48
C PRO A 163 -10.82 18.10 -21.64
N ARG A 164 -10.51 16.93 -21.08
CA ARG A 164 -11.28 16.37 -19.97
C ARG A 164 -10.67 16.81 -18.66
N GLU A 165 -11.40 17.61 -17.90
CA GLU A 165 -10.98 18.10 -16.58
C GLU A 165 -11.39 17.14 -15.47
N PHE A 166 -10.50 16.98 -14.50
CA PHE A 166 -10.67 16.17 -13.32
C PHE A 166 -10.44 17.08 -12.11
N ASN A 167 -11.44 17.18 -11.23
CA ASN A 167 -11.32 17.97 -10.00
C ASN A 167 -11.10 17.01 -8.84
N ASP A 168 -10.07 17.27 -8.06
CA ASP A 168 -9.75 16.53 -6.82
C ASP A 168 -9.56 15.00 -7.05
N TYR A 169 -8.99 14.61 -8.20
CA TYR A 169 -8.82 13.21 -8.57
C TYR A 169 -7.41 12.70 -8.19
N VAL A 170 -7.27 12.27 -6.94
CA VAL A 170 -6.03 11.64 -6.42
C VAL A 170 -5.81 10.31 -7.14
N VAL A 171 -4.62 10.14 -7.75
CA VAL A 171 -4.27 8.92 -8.50
C VAL A 171 -3.09 8.16 -7.90
N ALA A 172 -2.28 8.81 -7.07
CA ALA A 172 -1.21 8.20 -6.29
C ALA A 172 -0.95 9.05 -5.05
N GLU A 173 -0.47 8.42 -4.00
CA GLU A 173 -0.13 9.06 -2.74
C GLU A 173 1.18 8.48 -2.20
N ARG A 174 1.98 9.33 -1.54
CA ARG A 174 3.11 8.87 -0.73
C ARG A 174 3.17 9.60 0.60
N VAL A 175 3.34 8.87 1.69
CA VAL A 175 3.43 9.42 3.05
C VAL A 175 4.86 9.56 3.54
N ARG A 176 5.07 10.48 4.48
CA ARG A 176 6.36 10.67 5.16
C ARG A 176 6.17 11.06 6.62
N GLY A 177 6.85 10.32 7.48
CA GLY A 177 6.96 10.60 8.91
C GLY A 177 8.31 11.23 9.30
N VAL A 178 8.85 10.81 10.44
CA VAL A 178 10.08 11.35 11.04
C VAL A 178 11.30 11.09 10.15
N GLU A 179 11.39 9.89 9.58
CA GLU A 179 12.53 9.49 8.75
C GLU A 179 12.37 9.96 7.29
N LEU A 180 13.38 10.69 6.80
CA LEU A 180 13.35 11.30 5.47
C LEU A 180 13.90 10.35 4.39
N SER A 181 13.05 9.43 3.91
CA SER A 181 13.35 8.66 2.69
C SER A 181 12.88 9.38 1.42
N PRO A 182 13.60 9.26 0.29
CA PRO A 182 13.07 9.63 -1.02
C PRO A 182 11.75 8.90 -1.27
N PHE A 183 10.80 9.58 -1.91
CA PHE A 183 9.57 8.93 -2.31
C PHE A 183 9.84 7.94 -3.45
N ALA A 184 9.11 6.83 -3.46
CA ALA A 184 9.12 5.91 -4.58
C ALA A 184 8.53 6.63 -5.80
N ALA A 185 9.13 6.38 -6.96
CA ALA A 185 8.60 6.88 -8.21
C ALA A 185 7.20 6.29 -8.48
N VAL A 186 6.41 7.00 -9.27
CA VAL A 186 5.09 6.57 -9.74
C VAL A 186 5.21 6.11 -11.18
N ASP A 187 4.79 4.88 -11.47
CA ASP A 187 4.66 4.41 -12.86
C ASP A 187 3.29 4.81 -13.40
N ILE A 188 3.29 5.53 -14.52
CA ILE A 188 2.09 5.97 -15.21
C ILE A 188 2.12 5.39 -16.61
N ALA A 189 1.15 4.55 -16.94
CA ALA A 189 0.98 3.97 -18.26
C ALA A 189 -0.38 4.31 -18.84
N LEU A 190 -0.41 4.59 -20.14
CA LEU A 190 -1.64 4.78 -20.91
C LEU A 190 -1.89 3.55 -21.76
N TRP A 191 -3.15 3.12 -21.76
CA TRP A 191 -3.62 1.93 -22.45
C TRP A 191 -4.83 2.26 -23.30
N GLU A 192 -4.91 1.57 -24.44
CA GLU A 192 -6.10 1.44 -25.25
C GLU A 192 -6.96 0.32 -24.67
N ASP A 193 -8.25 0.59 -24.56
CA ASP A 193 -9.28 -0.41 -24.33
C ASP A 193 -9.91 -0.70 -25.69
N ASP A 194 -9.71 -1.89 -26.23
CA ASP A 194 -10.44 -2.30 -27.43
C ASP A 194 -11.73 -2.98 -27.01
N PHE A 195 -12.86 -2.29 -27.21
CA PHE A 195 -14.20 -2.83 -26.98
C PHE A 195 -14.49 -3.99 -27.95
N GLU A 196 -13.89 -5.15 -27.75
CA GLU A 196 -14.41 -6.39 -28.31
C GLU A 196 -15.52 -6.91 -27.40
N LEU A 197 -16.53 -7.56 -28.00
CA LEU A 197 -17.77 -8.04 -27.35
C LEU A 197 -17.56 -9.03 -26.19
N GLN A 198 -16.31 -9.28 -25.78
CA GLN A 198 -15.91 -10.26 -24.77
C GLN A 198 -15.19 -9.67 -23.55
N ASN A 199 -14.99 -8.34 -23.44
CA ASN A 199 -14.48 -7.69 -22.22
C ASN A 199 -13.23 -8.39 -21.64
N GLU A 200 -12.24 -8.71 -22.47
CA GLU A 200 -11.03 -9.36 -21.99
C GLU A 200 -9.89 -8.33 -21.95
N TRP A 201 -9.35 -8.05 -20.76
CA TRP A 201 -8.11 -7.27 -20.56
C TRP A 201 -6.91 -7.83 -21.36
N ALA A 202 -7.08 -8.97 -22.02
CA ALA A 202 -6.09 -9.66 -22.85
C ALA A 202 -5.76 -8.86 -24.13
N ASP A 203 -6.69 -8.07 -24.64
CA ASP A 203 -6.53 -7.41 -25.94
C ASP A 203 -6.01 -5.96 -25.84
N ASP A 204 -6.13 -5.34 -24.66
CA ASP A 204 -5.70 -3.96 -24.37
C ASP A 204 -4.24 -3.66 -24.79
N GLN A 205 -4.02 -2.65 -25.62
CA GLN A 205 -2.67 -2.28 -26.06
C GLN A 205 -2.06 -1.17 -25.19
N ARG A 206 -0.86 -1.40 -24.65
CA ARG A 206 -0.09 -0.34 -23.98
C ARG A 206 0.38 0.70 -25.02
N MET A 207 -0.21 1.88 -24.99
CA MET A 207 0.18 3.01 -25.85
C MET A 207 1.51 3.65 -25.43
N GLY A 208 1.81 3.63 -24.12
CA GLY A 208 3.07 4.16 -23.59
C GLY A 208 3.11 4.27 -22.07
N GLY A 209 4.11 4.98 -21.54
CA GLY A 209 4.19 5.29 -20.12
C GLY A 209 5.41 6.10 -19.73
N VAL A 210 5.39 6.61 -18.51
CA VAL A 210 6.43 7.42 -17.89
C VAL A 210 6.59 6.97 -16.44
N ILE A 211 7.83 6.86 -15.98
CA ILE A 211 8.15 6.71 -14.56
C ILE A 211 8.45 8.10 -14.03
N TYR A 212 7.79 8.49 -12.95
CA TYR A 212 7.82 9.85 -12.44
C TYR A 212 8.34 9.93 -11.00
N ASP A 213 9.36 10.76 -10.75
CA ASP A 213 9.91 10.97 -9.41
C ASP A 213 9.25 12.19 -8.74
N PHE A 214 8.77 12.04 -7.50
CA PHE A 214 8.14 13.10 -6.72
C PHE A 214 9.08 14.29 -6.44
N LEU A 215 10.39 14.08 -6.44
CA LEU A 215 11.39 15.10 -6.09
C LEU A 215 11.55 16.20 -7.15
N ASP A 216 11.14 15.95 -8.40
CA ASP A 216 11.57 16.77 -9.54
C ASP A 216 10.68 17.98 -9.86
N TRP A 217 9.60 18.22 -9.11
CA TRP A 217 8.66 19.29 -9.43
C TRP A 217 8.00 20.03 -8.26
N ALA A 218 7.68 21.29 -8.53
CA ALA A 218 6.79 22.12 -7.75
C ALA A 218 5.59 22.51 -8.62
N GLY A 219 4.37 22.14 -8.20
CA GLY A 219 3.14 22.51 -8.89
C GLY A 219 2.66 21.46 -9.90
N SER A 220 2.52 21.86 -11.16
CA SER A 220 1.91 21.07 -12.24
C SER A 220 2.93 20.65 -13.32
N VAL A 221 2.72 19.50 -13.94
CA VAL A 221 3.56 18.91 -15.01
C VAL A 221 2.63 18.44 -16.10
N SER A 222 3.10 18.58 -17.34
CA SER A 222 2.44 18.05 -18.52
C SER A 222 3.38 17.07 -19.20
N PHE A 223 2.88 15.88 -19.53
CA PHE A 223 3.60 14.90 -20.32
C PHE A 223 2.80 14.49 -21.55
N GLN A 224 3.54 14.11 -22.58
CA GLN A 224 2.97 13.69 -23.85
C GLN A 224 3.25 12.21 -24.06
N ILE A 225 2.18 11.43 -24.15
CA ILE A 225 2.24 10.03 -24.59
C ILE A 225 1.78 10.02 -26.04
N ARG A 226 2.57 9.40 -26.92
CA ARG A 226 2.29 9.41 -28.36
C ARG A 226 2.15 7.98 -28.85
N ASP A 227 0.95 7.66 -29.32
CA ASP A 227 0.69 6.44 -30.06
C ASP A 227 1.08 6.67 -31.53
N ARG A 228 2.00 5.85 -32.04
CA ARG A 228 2.46 5.97 -33.44
C ARG A 228 1.60 5.20 -34.41
N GLU A 229 0.89 4.18 -33.94
CA GLU A 229 0.05 3.30 -34.74
C GLU A 229 -1.28 4.00 -35.04
N LEU A 230 -1.92 4.54 -34.00
CA LEU A 230 -3.15 5.33 -34.14
C LEU A 230 -2.87 6.75 -34.67
N GLY A 231 -1.65 7.26 -34.46
CA GLY A 231 -1.32 8.65 -34.79
C GLY A 231 -2.02 9.65 -33.86
N VAL A 232 -2.23 9.25 -32.60
CA VAL A 232 -2.82 10.09 -31.55
C VAL A 232 -1.73 10.50 -30.56
N ARG A 233 -1.88 11.69 -29.99
CA ARG A 233 -1.03 12.17 -28.88
C ARG A 233 -1.91 12.58 -27.71
N TYR A 234 -1.66 11.98 -26.57
CA TYR A 234 -2.29 12.35 -25.32
C TYR A 234 -1.39 13.30 -24.53
N GLU A 235 -1.95 14.43 -24.10
CA GLU A 235 -1.35 15.33 -23.13
C GLU A 235 -2.01 15.10 -21.78
N LEU A 236 -1.23 14.66 -20.80
CA LEU A 236 -1.69 14.46 -19.43
C LEU A 236 -1.12 15.56 -18.55
N ARG A 237 -1.98 16.21 -17.79
CA ARG A 237 -1.60 17.21 -16.80
C ARG A 237 -1.89 16.67 -15.42
N LEU A 238 -0.84 16.68 -14.61
CA LEU A 238 -0.92 16.34 -13.20
C LEU A 238 -0.57 17.57 -12.37
N SER A 239 -1.04 17.58 -11.14
CA SER A 239 -0.54 18.46 -10.09
C SER A 239 -0.16 17.64 -8.87
N LYS A 240 0.56 18.29 -7.95
CA LYS A 240 0.94 17.71 -6.66
C LYS A 240 0.39 18.57 -5.53
N GLU A 241 -0.26 17.92 -4.58
CA GLU A 241 -0.74 18.51 -3.34
C GLU A 241 -0.05 17.88 -2.14
N ARG A 242 0.19 18.67 -1.10
CA ARG A 242 0.71 18.19 0.17
C ARG A 242 -0.34 18.35 1.26
N VAL A 243 -0.68 17.23 1.90
CA VAL A 243 -1.63 17.16 3.01
C VAL A 243 -0.87 16.78 4.28
N TYR A 244 -1.04 17.53 5.36
CA TYR A 244 -0.38 17.25 6.63
C TYR A 244 -1.30 16.46 7.57
N PHE A 245 -0.72 15.56 8.36
CA PHE A 245 -1.45 14.74 9.34
C PHE A 245 -0.61 14.47 10.59
N ALA A 246 -1.29 14.19 11.69
CA ALA A 246 -0.67 13.81 12.95
C ALA A 246 -0.69 12.29 13.09
N ASP A 247 0.22 11.74 13.89
CA ASP A 247 0.15 10.35 14.32
C ASP A 247 -1.27 10.03 14.89
N PRO A 248 -1.95 8.99 14.37
CA PRO A 248 -3.26 8.59 14.87
C PRO A 248 -3.30 8.11 16.34
N ASP A 249 -2.22 7.53 16.88
CA ASP A 249 -2.12 7.06 18.28
C ASP A 249 -0.71 7.29 18.87
N PRO A 250 -0.31 8.54 19.18
CA PRO A 250 1.06 8.96 19.53
C PRO A 250 1.56 8.50 20.91
N LEU A 251 0.89 7.51 21.50
CA LEU A 251 1.19 6.96 22.81
C LEU A 251 1.32 5.43 22.78
N ASN A 252 1.25 4.82 21.60
CA ASN A 252 1.19 3.39 21.42
C ASN A 252 1.89 2.95 20.14
N GLU A 253 3.17 2.63 20.29
CA GLU A 253 4.07 2.19 19.21
C GLU A 253 3.57 0.96 18.40
N TRP A 254 2.55 0.24 18.88
CA TRP A 254 1.96 -0.93 18.23
C TRP A 254 0.48 -0.73 17.93
N ALA A 255 0.03 0.52 17.76
CA ALA A 255 -1.29 0.81 17.22
C ALA A 255 -1.46 0.20 15.82
N ASP A 256 -2.72 -0.02 15.44
CA ASP A 256 -3.18 -0.48 14.12
C ASP A 256 -4.44 0.35 13.88
N SER A 257 -4.18 1.60 13.50
CA SER A 257 -5.15 2.69 13.61
C SER A 257 -6.32 2.54 12.64
N ASP A 258 -6.06 1.98 11.46
CA ASP A 258 -7.04 1.72 10.41
C ASP A 258 -7.61 0.27 10.41
N ARG A 259 -7.03 -0.59 11.25
CA ARG A 259 -7.42 -1.99 11.48
C ARG A 259 -7.23 -2.89 10.28
N ASP A 260 -6.16 -2.68 9.53
CA ASP A 260 -5.73 -3.63 8.51
C ASP A 260 -4.79 -4.74 9.05
N GLY A 261 -4.35 -4.59 10.31
CA GLY A 261 -3.47 -5.50 11.05
C GLY A 261 -1.99 -5.32 10.80
N ILE A 262 -1.60 -4.30 10.05
CA ILE A 262 -0.27 -3.73 10.02
C ILE A 262 -0.22 -2.70 11.15
N THR A 263 0.88 -2.67 11.89
CA THR A 263 1.01 -1.67 12.96
C THR A 263 1.51 -0.36 12.40
N ASP A 264 1.14 0.77 13.01
CA ASP A 264 1.58 2.11 12.61
C ASP A 264 3.13 2.18 12.55
N TYR A 265 3.83 1.46 13.44
CA TYR A 265 5.29 1.24 13.38
C TYR A 265 5.76 0.46 12.14
N ASP A 266 5.07 -0.62 11.79
CA ASP A 266 5.41 -1.40 10.60
C ASP A 266 5.12 -0.59 9.32
N GLU A 267 4.05 0.19 9.29
CA GLU A 267 3.75 1.11 8.19
C GLU A 267 4.81 2.20 8.06
N SER A 268 5.22 2.85 9.15
CA SER A 268 6.28 3.88 9.11
C SER A 268 7.58 3.30 8.53
N ARG A 269 7.90 2.05 8.90
CA ARG A 269 9.06 1.31 8.42
C ARG A 269 8.96 0.99 6.94
N ILE A 270 7.78 0.56 6.47
CA ILE A 270 7.53 0.30 5.04
C ILE A 270 7.53 1.63 4.26
N ALA A 271 6.91 2.69 4.77
CA ALA A 271 6.96 4.02 4.17
C ALA A 271 8.42 4.49 4.00
N ARG A 272 9.26 4.28 5.01
CA ARG A 272 10.68 4.59 4.90
C ARG A 272 11.36 3.75 3.81
N ASP A 273 11.18 2.44 3.84
CA ASP A 273 12.00 1.52 3.03
C ASP A 273 11.50 1.40 1.59
N PHE A 274 10.21 1.66 1.34
CA PHE A 274 9.54 1.60 0.04
C PHE A 274 9.04 2.97 -0.44
N GLY A 275 9.55 4.05 0.16
CA GLY A 275 9.36 5.40 -0.35
C GLY A 275 7.92 5.94 -0.24
N GLY A 276 7.24 5.61 0.86
CA GLY A 276 6.01 6.25 1.31
C GLY A 276 4.74 5.57 0.85
N ILE A 277 4.77 4.31 0.45
CA ILE A 277 3.61 3.63 -0.16
C ILE A 277 2.52 3.18 0.82
N THR A 278 2.68 3.39 2.13
CA THR A 278 1.71 3.00 3.17
C THR A 278 0.93 4.22 3.67
N ASP A 279 -0.06 4.05 4.54
CA ASP A 279 -0.72 5.17 5.23
C ASP A 279 -1.44 4.73 6.52
N PRO A 280 -1.02 5.18 7.72
CA PRO A 280 -1.61 4.72 8.99
C PRO A 280 -3.08 5.14 9.21
N GLU A 281 -3.62 6.02 8.38
CA GLU A 281 -5.05 6.36 8.39
C GLU A 281 -5.88 5.57 7.36
N ARG A 282 -5.27 4.69 6.55
CA ARG A 282 -5.92 4.00 5.42
C ARG A 282 -5.40 2.57 5.20
N LYS A 283 -6.37 1.66 5.12
CA LYS A 283 -6.15 0.21 4.90
C LYS A 283 -5.18 -0.08 3.76
N ASP A 284 -4.10 -0.76 4.10
CA ASP A 284 -3.06 -1.23 3.21
C ASP A 284 -3.10 -2.76 3.02
N LEU A 285 -2.65 -3.22 1.86
CA LEU A 285 -2.50 -4.64 1.57
C LEU A 285 -1.27 -4.87 0.69
N PHE A 286 -0.21 -5.41 1.29
CA PHE A 286 1.02 -5.74 0.58
C PHE A 286 1.04 -7.21 0.19
N ILE A 287 1.27 -7.49 -1.09
CA ILE A 287 1.33 -8.84 -1.64
C ILE A 287 2.68 -9.01 -2.33
N GLU A 288 3.51 -9.92 -1.84
CA GLU A 288 4.77 -10.31 -2.47
C GLU A 288 4.55 -11.58 -3.29
N VAL A 289 4.96 -11.56 -4.55
CA VAL A 289 4.73 -12.62 -5.52
C VAL A 289 6.06 -13.08 -6.11
N ASP A 290 6.52 -14.21 -5.62
CA ASP A 290 7.62 -14.97 -6.19
C ASP A 290 7.10 -15.94 -7.23
N HIS A 291 7.99 -16.38 -8.13
CA HIS A 291 7.57 -17.27 -9.21
C HIS A 291 8.62 -18.28 -9.62
N MET A 292 8.17 -19.45 -10.06
CA MET A 292 9.01 -20.40 -10.76
C MET A 292 9.28 -19.96 -12.21
N PRO A 293 10.35 -20.46 -12.84
CA PRO A 293 10.67 -20.12 -14.22
C PRO A 293 9.49 -20.37 -15.17
N GLY A 294 9.06 -19.33 -15.88
CA GLY A 294 7.96 -19.37 -16.84
C GLY A 294 6.55 -19.22 -16.24
N ASN A 295 6.42 -18.99 -14.93
CA ASN A 295 5.14 -18.88 -14.23
C ASN A 295 5.03 -17.52 -13.52
N ALA A 296 5.59 -16.45 -14.10
CA ALA A 296 5.54 -15.13 -13.48
C ALA A 296 4.10 -14.59 -13.46
N LEU A 297 3.71 -13.90 -12.40
CA LEU A 297 2.43 -13.19 -12.38
C LEU A 297 2.40 -12.12 -13.48
N ASN A 298 1.39 -12.20 -14.33
CA ASN A 298 1.17 -11.25 -15.40
C ASN A 298 1.00 -9.84 -14.82
N SER A 299 1.61 -8.83 -15.47
CA SER A 299 1.48 -7.44 -15.03
C SER A 299 0.01 -7.00 -14.97
N ARG A 300 -0.79 -7.41 -15.96
CA ARG A 300 -2.23 -7.09 -16.01
C ARG A 300 -2.98 -7.74 -14.85
N ALA A 301 -2.62 -8.98 -14.49
CA ALA A 301 -3.21 -9.65 -13.33
C ALA A 301 -2.98 -8.85 -12.05
N ALA A 302 -1.74 -8.40 -11.82
CA ALA A 302 -1.41 -7.52 -10.70
C ALA A 302 -2.23 -6.22 -10.72
N PHE A 303 -2.43 -5.62 -11.90
CA PHE A 303 -3.22 -4.39 -12.02
C PHE A 303 -4.70 -4.61 -11.68
N MET A 304 -5.30 -5.71 -12.13
CA MET A 304 -6.68 -6.06 -11.81
C MET A 304 -6.87 -6.19 -10.29
N ILE A 305 -5.95 -6.89 -9.62
CA ILE A 305 -5.98 -7.09 -8.16
C ILE A 305 -5.90 -5.73 -7.44
N SER A 306 -4.87 -4.93 -7.72
CA SER A 306 -4.70 -3.60 -7.11
C SER A 306 -5.91 -2.70 -7.36
N THR A 307 -6.46 -2.72 -8.58
CA THR A 307 -7.66 -1.96 -8.95
C THR A 307 -8.90 -2.40 -8.15
N ALA A 308 -9.10 -3.71 -7.99
CA ALA A 308 -10.24 -4.26 -7.27
C ALA A 308 -10.26 -3.82 -5.80
N PHE A 309 -9.12 -3.89 -5.12
CA PHE A 309 -8.97 -3.41 -3.74
C PHE A 309 -9.07 -1.89 -3.64
N HIS A 310 -8.44 -1.15 -4.55
CA HIS A 310 -8.48 0.32 -4.55
C HIS A 310 -9.91 0.87 -4.59
N ARG A 311 -10.81 0.25 -5.36
CA ARG A 311 -12.23 0.63 -5.44
C ARG A 311 -12.99 0.49 -4.11
N MET A 312 -12.43 -0.30 -3.22
CA MET A 312 -12.94 -0.56 -1.88
C MET A 312 -12.16 0.22 -0.82
N ASP A 313 -11.44 1.26 -1.23
CA ASP A 313 -10.66 2.12 -0.34
C ASP A 313 -9.53 1.39 0.40
N ILE A 314 -9.00 0.33 -0.24
CA ILE A 314 -7.83 -0.43 0.24
C ILE A 314 -6.65 -0.16 -0.71
N ASN A 315 -5.54 0.30 -0.18
CA ASN A 315 -4.30 0.50 -0.92
C ASN A 315 -3.55 -0.83 -1.06
N ALA A 316 -3.83 -1.54 -2.16
CA ALA A 316 -3.19 -2.83 -2.43
C ALA A 316 -2.00 -2.69 -3.38
N VAL A 317 -0.82 -3.11 -2.93
CA VAL A 317 0.42 -3.10 -3.72
C VAL A 317 0.91 -4.53 -3.94
N VAL A 318 1.04 -4.90 -5.22
CA VAL A 318 1.53 -6.23 -5.64
C VAL A 318 2.98 -6.12 -6.08
N PHE A 319 3.90 -6.63 -5.25
CA PHE A 319 5.32 -6.75 -5.53
C PHE A 319 5.59 -8.05 -6.26
N ARG A 320 6.01 -7.95 -7.52
CA ARG A 320 6.55 -9.12 -8.23
C ARG A 320 8.05 -9.10 -8.04
N ASP A 321 8.55 -10.04 -7.26
CA ASP A 321 9.93 -10.02 -6.80
C ASP A 321 10.80 -10.96 -7.63
N GLU A 322 11.16 -12.13 -7.10
CA GLU A 322 12.20 -12.94 -7.71
C GLU A 322 11.69 -14.23 -8.35
N GLN A 323 12.51 -14.71 -9.29
CA GLN A 323 12.34 -16.04 -9.87
C GLN A 323 13.06 -17.05 -8.98
N VAL A 324 12.32 -17.86 -8.25
CA VAL A 324 12.87 -18.92 -7.40
C VAL A 324 13.28 -20.15 -8.23
N ALA A 325 13.98 -21.09 -7.58
CA ALA A 325 14.40 -22.31 -8.26
C ALA A 325 13.19 -23.11 -8.80
N ALA A 326 13.35 -23.84 -9.91
CA ALA A 326 12.29 -24.73 -10.36
C ALA A 326 12.18 -25.95 -9.42
N ASN A 327 10.96 -26.28 -9.01
CA ASN A 327 10.65 -27.55 -8.37
C ASN A 327 9.41 -28.15 -9.06
N ASN A 328 9.54 -29.39 -9.56
CA ASN A 328 8.48 -30.03 -10.33
C ASN A 328 7.28 -30.46 -9.48
N CYS A 329 7.42 -30.50 -8.15
CA CYS A 329 6.32 -30.73 -7.23
C CYS A 329 6.77 -30.23 -5.86
N LEU A 330 6.28 -29.05 -5.48
CA LEU A 330 6.44 -28.58 -4.11
C LEU A 330 5.50 -29.37 -3.23
N ASN A 331 5.98 -30.06 -2.20
CA ASN A 331 5.11 -30.52 -1.14
C ASN A 331 4.87 -29.42 -0.09
N GLU A 332 3.96 -29.70 0.85
CA GLU A 332 3.61 -28.75 1.89
C GLU A 332 4.83 -28.24 2.66
N ARG A 333 5.68 -29.16 3.16
CA ARG A 333 6.90 -28.84 3.93
C ARG A 333 7.86 -27.97 3.12
N GLU A 334 8.04 -28.28 1.85
CA GLU A 334 8.91 -27.51 0.96
C GLU A 334 8.40 -26.10 0.75
N PHE A 335 7.10 -25.91 0.53
CA PHE A 335 6.50 -24.59 0.45
C PHE A 335 6.76 -23.76 1.73
N GLN A 336 6.71 -24.38 2.91
CA GLN A 336 7.04 -23.72 4.19
C GLN A 336 8.51 -23.34 4.35
N ASN A 337 9.41 -24.14 3.77
CA ASN A 337 10.82 -23.83 3.79
C ASN A 337 11.09 -22.67 2.83
N TRP A 338 10.42 -22.67 1.68
CA TRP A 338 10.56 -21.64 0.67
C TRP A 338 10.03 -20.31 1.15
N THR A 339 8.90 -20.29 1.84
CA THR A 339 8.37 -19.03 2.39
C THR A 339 9.35 -18.36 3.37
N ARG A 340 10.21 -19.14 4.03
CA ARG A 340 11.25 -18.64 4.94
C ARG A 340 12.58 -18.34 4.24
N GLU A 341 12.82 -18.93 3.07
CA GLU A 341 14.08 -18.79 2.35
C GLU A 341 14.05 -17.63 1.36
N TYR A 342 12.96 -17.50 0.60
CA TYR A 342 12.91 -16.64 -0.59
C TYR A 342 12.20 -15.30 -0.37
N PHE A 343 11.11 -15.24 0.40
CA PHE A 343 10.41 -13.96 0.56
C PHE A 343 11.21 -12.96 1.38
N ASP A 344 11.57 -11.86 0.74
CA ASP A 344 12.50 -10.85 1.26
C ASP A 344 11.83 -9.92 2.28
N ASN A 345 10.50 -9.71 2.17
CA ASN A 345 9.79 -8.75 3.00
C ASN A 345 9.15 -9.36 4.26
N ARG A 346 9.55 -10.57 4.63
CA ARG A 346 9.09 -11.26 5.86
C ARG A 346 9.34 -10.51 7.16
N ASP A 347 10.38 -9.68 7.21
CA ASP A 347 10.72 -8.96 8.44
C ASP A 347 9.76 -7.78 8.71
N TYR A 348 8.90 -7.41 7.76
CA TYR A 348 7.89 -6.35 7.93
C TYR A 348 6.62 -6.81 8.65
N ASN A 349 6.38 -8.13 8.77
CA ASN A 349 5.10 -8.69 9.27
C ASN A 349 3.82 -8.19 8.57
N ALA A 350 3.92 -7.46 7.44
CA ALA A 350 2.81 -6.81 6.76
C ALA A 350 2.37 -7.50 5.45
N PHE A 351 3.22 -8.35 4.88
CA PHE A 351 3.01 -8.88 3.53
C PHE A 351 2.26 -10.21 3.54
N ARG A 352 1.48 -10.44 2.49
CA ARG A 352 0.99 -11.75 2.06
C ARG A 352 1.92 -12.30 1.01
N TYR A 353 2.28 -13.57 1.15
CA TYR A 353 3.26 -14.20 0.28
C TYR A 353 2.60 -15.12 -0.73
N VAL A 354 2.92 -14.98 -2.00
CA VAL A 354 2.37 -15.79 -3.08
C VAL A 354 3.51 -16.42 -3.86
N LEU A 355 3.45 -17.72 -4.06
CA LEU A 355 4.33 -18.42 -4.97
C LEU A 355 3.55 -18.90 -6.19
N MET A 356 3.88 -18.36 -7.36
CA MET A 356 3.42 -18.86 -8.64
C MET A 356 4.29 -20.05 -9.07
N ALA A 357 3.73 -21.25 -8.98
CA ALA A 357 4.43 -22.50 -9.23
C ALA A 357 3.91 -23.20 -10.48
N ARG A 358 4.70 -24.15 -10.99
CA ARG A 358 4.31 -24.96 -12.14
C ARG A 358 3.35 -26.08 -11.78
N GLU A 359 3.48 -26.73 -10.63
CA GLU A 359 2.60 -27.83 -10.25
C GLU A 359 2.57 -27.92 -8.72
N ASN A 360 1.38 -28.12 -8.15
CA ASN A 360 1.27 -28.44 -6.72
C ASN A 360 0.92 -29.91 -6.47
N TRP A 361 1.30 -30.41 -5.30
CA TRP A 361 1.16 -31.82 -4.93
C TRP A 361 -0.28 -32.32 -4.73
N ARG A 362 -1.29 -31.44 -4.79
CA ARG A 362 -2.70 -31.78 -4.55
C ARG A 362 -3.55 -31.80 -5.82
N GLU A 363 -2.97 -31.54 -6.99
CA GLU A 363 -3.70 -31.40 -8.26
C GLU A 363 -4.81 -30.32 -8.18
N ALA A 364 -4.63 -29.32 -7.30
CA ALA A 364 -5.53 -28.17 -7.16
C ALA A 364 -5.00 -26.98 -7.97
N SER A 365 -5.82 -25.98 -8.27
CA SER A 365 -5.31 -24.73 -8.88
C SER A 365 -4.52 -23.88 -7.90
N ALA A 366 -4.80 -23.98 -6.60
CA ALA A 366 -4.03 -23.31 -5.59
C ALA A 366 -4.17 -23.96 -4.21
N LEU A 367 -3.27 -23.57 -3.30
CA LEU A 367 -3.24 -24.01 -1.91
C LEU A 367 -2.96 -22.82 -1.01
N ARG A 368 -3.83 -22.65 -0.01
CA ARG A 368 -3.68 -21.64 1.01
C ARG A 368 -3.07 -22.18 2.31
N LYS A 369 -2.23 -21.34 2.92
CA LYS A 369 -1.93 -21.30 4.35
C LYS A 369 -2.11 -19.87 4.88
N PRO A 370 -2.33 -19.69 6.19
CA PRO A 370 -2.39 -18.35 6.77
C PRO A 370 -1.16 -17.51 6.38
N GLY A 371 -1.37 -16.41 5.67
CA GLY A 371 -0.33 -15.50 5.20
C GLY A 371 0.49 -15.95 3.98
N ALA A 372 0.26 -17.15 3.43
CA ALA A 372 1.02 -17.67 2.30
C ALA A 372 0.18 -18.53 1.34
N LEU A 373 0.28 -18.24 0.05
CA LEU A 373 -0.49 -18.86 -1.04
C LEU A 373 0.45 -19.52 -2.06
N LEU A 374 0.06 -20.68 -2.56
CA LEU A 374 0.72 -21.36 -3.67
C LEU A 374 -0.28 -21.48 -4.82
N ILE A 375 0.03 -20.91 -5.98
CA ILE A 375 -0.82 -20.97 -7.17
C ILE A 375 -0.14 -21.85 -8.22
N ASP A 376 -0.86 -22.82 -8.77
CA ASP A 376 -0.42 -23.67 -9.88
C ASP A 376 -0.78 -23.00 -11.20
N ASP A 377 0.18 -22.28 -11.77
CA ASP A 377 -0.01 -21.51 -13.01
C ASP A 377 -0.05 -22.41 -14.26
N SER A 378 0.33 -23.68 -14.16
CA SER A 378 0.23 -24.60 -15.31
C SER A 378 -1.15 -25.22 -15.49
N TRP A 379 -2.05 -24.98 -14.52
CA TRP A 379 -3.41 -25.48 -14.56
C TRP A 379 -4.11 -24.94 -15.82
N TRP A 380 -4.78 -25.80 -16.60
CA TRP A 380 -5.12 -25.50 -18.00
C TRP A 380 -6.04 -24.30 -18.25
N TRP A 381 -6.76 -23.81 -17.23
CA TRP A 381 -7.56 -22.58 -17.32
C TRP A 381 -6.80 -21.34 -16.86
N ILE A 382 -5.63 -21.49 -16.23
CA ILE A 382 -4.72 -20.40 -15.85
C ILE A 382 -3.69 -20.24 -16.97
N ASP A 383 -2.70 -21.12 -17.08
CA ASP A 383 -1.70 -21.16 -18.18
C ASP A 383 -1.15 -19.77 -18.60
N GLY A 384 -0.86 -18.91 -17.62
CA GLY A 384 -0.37 -17.55 -17.85
C GLY A 384 -1.41 -16.50 -18.25
N ASP A 385 -2.69 -16.88 -18.35
CA ASP A 385 -3.80 -15.97 -18.60
C ASP A 385 -3.97 -14.96 -17.44
N ALA A 386 -4.03 -13.67 -17.78
CA ALA A 386 -4.03 -12.61 -16.78
C ALA A 386 -5.28 -12.63 -15.90
N GLN A 387 -6.46 -12.83 -16.50
CA GLN A 387 -7.73 -12.82 -15.78
C GLN A 387 -7.81 -14.02 -14.85
N ALA A 388 -7.45 -15.20 -15.34
CA ALA A 388 -7.47 -16.43 -14.56
C ALA A 388 -6.43 -16.43 -13.43
N GLN A 389 -5.23 -15.88 -13.66
CA GLN A 389 -4.24 -15.68 -12.59
C GLN A 389 -4.78 -14.73 -11.52
N ALA A 390 -5.34 -13.58 -11.91
CA ALA A 390 -5.86 -12.59 -10.99
C ALA A 390 -7.05 -13.11 -10.18
N GLY A 391 -8.01 -13.75 -10.83
CA GLY A 391 -9.18 -14.31 -10.17
C GLY A 391 -8.83 -15.49 -9.27
N THR A 392 -7.85 -16.33 -9.65
CA THR A 392 -7.34 -17.39 -8.78
C THR A 392 -6.65 -16.82 -7.54
N LEU A 393 -5.80 -15.80 -7.72
CA LEU A 393 -5.14 -15.14 -6.60
C LEU A 393 -6.17 -14.45 -5.67
N MET A 394 -7.14 -13.72 -6.24
CA MET A 394 -8.23 -13.09 -5.48
C MET A 394 -9.04 -14.09 -4.67
N HIS A 395 -9.32 -15.27 -5.22
CA HIS A 395 -10.03 -16.35 -4.52
C HIS A 395 -9.27 -16.81 -3.27
N GLU A 396 -7.99 -17.16 -3.44
CA GLU A 396 -7.16 -17.66 -2.35
C GLU A 396 -6.86 -16.57 -1.31
N LEU A 397 -6.67 -15.34 -1.77
CA LEU A 397 -6.51 -14.17 -0.92
C LEU A 397 -7.80 -13.88 -0.14
N GLY A 398 -8.97 -14.04 -0.76
CA GLY A 398 -10.27 -13.93 -0.09
C GLY A 398 -10.39 -14.88 1.08
N HIS A 399 -9.99 -16.15 0.91
CA HIS A 399 -9.91 -17.09 2.02
C HIS A 399 -8.96 -16.64 3.14
N ASP A 400 -7.84 -16.04 2.78
CA ASP A 400 -6.88 -15.52 3.76
C ASP A 400 -7.44 -14.33 4.55
N LEU A 401 -8.24 -13.51 3.88
CA LEU A 401 -8.99 -12.38 4.42
C LEU A 401 -10.35 -12.81 5.02
N GLY A 402 -10.53 -14.09 5.34
CA GLY A 402 -11.65 -14.59 6.14
C GLY A 402 -12.92 -14.98 5.37
N LEU A 403 -12.92 -14.93 4.03
CA LEU A 403 -14.02 -15.46 3.21
C LEU A 403 -13.97 -17.00 3.21
N LEU A 404 -14.68 -17.63 4.14
CA LEU A 404 -14.73 -19.09 4.31
C LEU A 404 -16.14 -19.64 4.05
N PRO A 405 -16.29 -20.93 3.69
CA PRO A 405 -17.60 -21.56 3.54
C PRO A 405 -18.51 -21.45 4.77
N ASP A 406 -17.93 -21.37 5.98
CA ASP A 406 -18.67 -21.18 7.23
C ASP A 406 -19.26 -19.74 7.35
N ALA A 407 -18.61 -18.75 6.74
CA ALA A 407 -19.12 -17.39 6.64
C ALA A 407 -20.18 -17.28 5.54
N PHE A 408 -19.94 -17.94 4.40
CA PHE A 408 -20.82 -17.94 3.24
C PHE A 408 -20.89 -19.35 2.63
N PRO A 409 -22.01 -20.07 2.76
CA PRO A 409 -22.12 -21.48 2.34
C PRO A 409 -21.89 -21.77 0.85
N TRP A 410 -21.80 -20.73 0.01
CA TRP A 410 -21.60 -20.85 -1.43
C TRP A 410 -20.14 -20.65 -1.84
N ILE A 411 -19.28 -20.16 -0.94
CA ILE A 411 -17.83 -20.13 -1.19
C ILE A 411 -17.35 -21.54 -1.53
N ASP A 412 -16.52 -21.62 -2.56
CA ASP A 412 -15.97 -22.87 -3.10
C ASP A 412 -17.02 -23.81 -3.72
N ASP A 413 -18.20 -23.27 -4.05
CA ASP A 413 -19.24 -24.07 -4.68
C ASP A 413 -19.09 -24.07 -6.20
N VAL A 414 -19.39 -25.23 -6.80
CA VAL A 414 -19.35 -25.49 -8.25
C VAL A 414 -20.76 -25.56 -8.84
N LEU A 415 -21.78 -24.97 -8.19
CA LEU A 415 -23.21 -25.13 -8.52
C LEU A 415 -23.56 -24.70 -9.97
N TRP A 416 -23.33 -25.61 -10.92
CA TRP A 416 -23.83 -25.57 -12.28
C TRP A 416 -25.33 -25.92 -12.36
N SER A 417 -25.91 -26.50 -11.29
CA SER A 417 -27.06 -27.42 -11.41
C SER A 417 -28.29 -27.11 -10.58
N ILE A 418 -28.34 -26.01 -9.82
CA ILE A 418 -29.63 -25.56 -9.32
C ILE A 418 -30.28 -24.79 -10.46
N GLU A 419 -31.55 -25.10 -10.74
CA GLU A 419 -32.49 -24.27 -11.52
C GLU A 419 -32.72 -22.95 -10.76
N VAL A 420 -31.62 -22.24 -10.58
CA VAL A 420 -31.52 -20.94 -9.95
C VAL A 420 -32.19 -19.99 -10.90
N GLU A 421 -33.30 -19.38 -10.46
CA GLU A 421 -33.93 -18.29 -11.18
C GLU A 421 -32.85 -17.28 -11.60
N ALA A 422 -32.95 -16.69 -12.80
CA ALA A 422 -31.94 -15.84 -13.41
C ALA A 422 -31.38 -14.71 -12.51
N ASP A 423 -32.04 -14.43 -11.38
CA ASP A 423 -31.64 -13.50 -10.34
C ASP A 423 -30.52 -14.04 -9.41
N GLU A 424 -30.32 -15.36 -9.22
CA GLU A 424 -29.16 -15.91 -8.49
C GLU A 424 -27.99 -16.34 -9.40
N ALA A 425 -28.10 -16.13 -10.72
CA ALA A 425 -26.96 -16.14 -11.67
C ALA A 425 -26.03 -14.91 -11.51
N GLY A 426 -26.40 -13.98 -10.62
CA GLY A 426 -25.72 -12.72 -10.36
C GLY A 426 -24.72 -12.73 -9.21
N TRP A 427 -24.31 -13.89 -8.68
CA TRP A 427 -23.16 -13.92 -7.76
C TRP A 427 -21.87 -13.78 -8.55
N HIS A 428 -21.37 -12.55 -8.62
CA HIS A 428 -20.18 -12.17 -9.39
C HIS A 428 -19.01 -11.97 -8.43
N SER A 429 -18.44 -13.09 -7.98
CA SER A 429 -17.31 -13.12 -7.05
C SER A 429 -16.26 -14.11 -7.50
N SER A 430 -14.99 -13.78 -7.28
CA SER A 430 -13.86 -14.71 -7.39
C SER A 430 -14.01 -15.93 -6.45
N MET A 431 -14.82 -15.83 -5.39
CA MET A 431 -15.07 -16.94 -4.45
C MET A 431 -15.99 -18.04 -5.00
N ASN A 432 -16.55 -17.85 -6.21
CA ASN A 432 -17.34 -18.85 -6.92
C ASN A 432 -16.47 -19.57 -7.95
N TYR A 433 -16.32 -20.90 -7.88
CA TYR A 433 -15.44 -21.64 -8.80
C TYR A 433 -15.80 -21.54 -10.27
N LEU A 434 -17.05 -21.20 -10.62
CA LEU A 434 -17.46 -20.99 -12.02
C LEU A 434 -17.05 -19.63 -12.56
N ARG A 435 -16.79 -18.69 -11.66
CA ARG A 435 -16.46 -17.29 -11.95
C ARG A 435 -15.01 -16.97 -11.62
N GLN A 436 -14.34 -17.78 -10.81
CA GLN A 436 -12.94 -17.61 -10.43
C GLN A 436 -12.03 -17.32 -11.63
N PRO A 437 -12.13 -17.97 -12.80
CA PRO A 437 -11.27 -17.63 -13.93
C PRO A 437 -11.61 -16.30 -14.62
N TYR A 438 -12.75 -15.68 -14.29
CA TYR A 438 -13.36 -14.58 -15.05
C TYR A 438 -13.69 -13.34 -14.21
N GLU A 439 -13.66 -13.42 -12.88
CA GLU A 439 -13.98 -12.31 -11.98
C GLU A 439 -12.78 -12.02 -11.09
N VAL A 440 -12.40 -10.74 -10.99
CA VAL A 440 -11.35 -10.24 -10.10
C VAL A 440 -11.97 -9.28 -9.07
N ARG A 441 -13.00 -9.75 -8.37
CA ARG A 441 -13.71 -8.96 -7.35
C ARG A 441 -14.41 -9.86 -6.35
N PHE A 442 -14.71 -9.29 -5.20
CA PHE A 442 -15.72 -9.83 -4.29
C PHE A 442 -17.06 -9.13 -4.52
N ASP A 443 -18.13 -9.85 -4.25
CA ASP A 443 -19.48 -9.37 -4.47
C ASP A 443 -19.97 -8.54 -3.26
N THR A 444 -20.60 -7.41 -3.55
CA THR A 444 -21.10 -6.46 -2.55
C THR A 444 -22.51 -6.81 -2.07
N ASN A 445 -23.22 -7.72 -2.74
CA ASN A 445 -24.60 -8.04 -2.39
C ASN A 445 -25.02 -9.46 -2.81
N VAL A 446 -24.42 -10.46 -2.17
CA VAL A 446 -24.79 -11.87 -2.32
C VAL A 446 -25.91 -12.20 -1.33
N ARG A 447 -27.17 -12.13 -1.76
CA ARG A 447 -28.33 -12.48 -0.91
C ARG A 447 -28.35 -11.72 0.42
N GLY A 448 -27.96 -10.44 0.41
CA GLY A 448 -27.88 -9.59 1.59
C GLY A 448 -26.57 -9.71 2.37
N HIS A 449 -25.57 -10.38 1.82
CA HIS A 449 -24.21 -10.43 2.34
C HIS A 449 -23.26 -9.61 1.47
N ASN A 450 -22.32 -8.93 2.12
CA ASN A 450 -21.28 -8.15 1.46
C ASN A 450 -19.93 -8.79 1.80
N GLU A 451 -19.29 -9.41 0.82
CA GLU A 451 -18.00 -10.09 1.03
C GLU A 451 -16.91 -9.09 1.44
N TRP A 452 -16.98 -7.85 0.94
CA TRP A 452 -16.04 -6.79 1.31
C TRP A 452 -16.15 -6.37 2.78
N GLU A 453 -17.33 -6.46 3.40
CA GLU A 453 -17.45 -6.21 4.84
C GLU A 453 -16.66 -7.24 5.66
N VAL A 454 -16.62 -8.49 5.19
CA VAL A 454 -15.81 -9.55 5.81
C VAL A 454 -14.34 -9.29 5.56
N VAL A 455 -13.95 -8.92 4.34
CA VAL A 455 -12.56 -8.56 4.02
C VAL A 455 -12.08 -7.42 4.91
N HIS A 456 -12.78 -6.27 4.94
CA HIS A 456 -12.41 -5.11 5.77
C HIS A 456 -12.27 -5.44 7.25
N ALA A 457 -13.13 -6.33 7.77
CA ALA A 457 -13.10 -6.74 9.17
C ALA A 457 -11.94 -7.68 9.50
N ASN A 458 -11.39 -8.38 8.51
CA ASN A 458 -10.44 -9.48 8.68
C ASN A 458 -9.10 -9.27 7.98
N MET A 459 -8.79 -8.07 7.49
CA MET A 459 -7.47 -7.76 6.92
C MET A 459 -6.32 -8.09 7.89
N HIS A 460 -6.59 -7.97 9.20
CA HIS A 460 -5.64 -8.33 10.24
C HIS A 460 -5.36 -9.84 10.39
N ILE A 461 -6.16 -10.71 9.76
CA ILE A 461 -6.00 -12.16 9.86
C ILE A 461 -4.85 -12.61 8.94
N GLY A 462 -3.97 -13.46 9.47
CA GLY A 462 -2.91 -14.09 8.68
C GLY A 462 -1.60 -13.30 8.63
N LEU A 463 -1.54 -12.13 9.27
CA LEU A 463 -0.31 -11.35 9.44
C LEU A 463 0.59 -11.91 10.56
N GLY A 464 1.91 -11.82 10.33
CA GLY A 464 2.94 -12.11 11.31
C GLY A 464 3.70 -13.44 11.13
N ASN A 465 5.02 -13.37 11.25
CA ASN A 465 5.95 -14.51 11.16
C ASN A 465 5.63 -15.67 12.12
N ARG A 466 4.89 -15.41 13.21
CA ARG A 466 4.48 -16.44 14.17
C ARG A 466 3.60 -17.52 13.55
N PHE A 467 2.90 -17.22 12.45
CA PHE A 467 2.11 -18.22 11.75
C PHE A 467 2.99 -19.20 10.98
N LEU A 468 4.02 -18.72 10.27
CA LEU A 468 4.98 -19.57 9.53
C LEU A 468 5.68 -20.58 10.44
N ASP A 469 5.98 -20.19 11.69
CA ASP A 469 6.64 -21.06 12.68
C ASP A 469 5.71 -22.10 13.34
N SER A 470 4.38 -21.93 13.22
CA SER A 470 3.38 -22.76 13.92
C SER A 470 2.90 -23.96 13.11
N TRP A 471 3.43 -24.17 11.91
CA TRP A 471 2.94 -25.17 10.99
C TRP A 471 3.31 -26.59 11.45
N ALA A 472 2.29 -27.44 11.67
CA ALA A 472 2.50 -28.85 11.98
C ALA A 472 2.76 -29.63 10.69
N ASP A 473 3.85 -30.40 10.66
CA ASP A 473 4.21 -31.27 9.52
C ASP A 473 3.10 -32.27 9.19
N THR A 474 2.41 -32.07 8.07
CA THR A 474 1.69 -33.13 7.37
C THR A 474 2.48 -33.53 6.14
N ASP A 475 3.16 -34.69 6.21
CA ASP A 475 3.92 -35.25 5.09
C ASP A 475 2.97 -35.70 3.97
N GLY A 476 2.64 -34.77 3.06
CA GLY A 476 2.12 -35.10 1.73
C GLY A 476 3.28 -35.33 0.79
N ALA A 477 3.67 -36.57 0.52
CA ALA A 477 4.78 -36.86 -0.38
C ALA A 477 4.39 -36.63 -1.84
N CYS A 478 5.22 -35.88 -2.57
CA CYS A 478 5.24 -35.89 -4.03
C CYS A 478 5.66 -37.29 -4.51
N GLY A 479 4.70 -38.14 -4.86
CA GLY A 479 4.95 -39.26 -5.78
C GLY A 479 5.35 -40.63 -5.21
N ASP A 480 4.67 -41.16 -4.20
CA ASP A 480 4.64 -42.63 -3.98
C ASP A 480 3.33 -43.31 -4.46
N ASN A 481 2.32 -42.54 -4.89
CA ASN A 481 1.03 -43.09 -5.35
C ASN A 481 0.52 -42.48 -6.66
N VAL A 482 1.37 -42.38 -7.68
CA VAL A 482 0.86 -42.49 -9.06
C VAL A 482 0.63 -43.98 -9.37
N GLN A 483 -0.23 -44.64 -8.59
CA GLN A 483 -1.05 -45.69 -9.21
C GLN A 483 -2.08 -44.94 -10.02
N GLU A 484 -2.11 -45.19 -11.33
CA GLU A 484 -3.22 -44.82 -12.21
C GLU A 484 -4.54 -44.98 -11.43
N ILE A 485 -5.10 -43.86 -10.95
CA ILE A 485 -6.49 -43.84 -10.50
C ILE A 485 -7.28 -43.93 -11.79
N LEU A 486 -7.47 -45.17 -12.25
CA LEU A 486 -8.50 -45.49 -13.20
C LEU A 486 -9.81 -44.92 -12.63
N PRO A 487 -10.60 -44.17 -13.42
CA PRO A 487 -11.85 -43.61 -12.95
C PRO A 487 -12.73 -44.73 -12.38
N PRO A 488 -13.54 -44.45 -11.35
CA PRO A 488 -14.35 -45.47 -10.70
C PRO A 488 -15.19 -46.20 -11.76
N ALA A 489 -14.94 -47.51 -11.86
CA ALA A 489 -15.69 -48.37 -12.75
C ALA A 489 -17.16 -48.41 -12.32
N GLY A 490 -17.99 -47.66 -13.04
CA GLY A 490 -19.41 -47.99 -13.21
C GLY A 490 -20.42 -46.94 -12.77
N SER A 491 -20.89 -46.12 -13.71
CA SER A 491 -22.23 -46.29 -14.28
C SER A 491 -22.29 -45.55 -15.61
N GLY A 492 -22.40 -46.30 -16.70
CA GLY A 492 -22.31 -45.75 -18.05
C GLY A 492 -23.45 -44.80 -18.40
N HIS A 493 -23.07 -43.63 -18.91
CA HIS A 493 -23.61 -43.11 -20.16
C HIS A 493 -22.49 -42.37 -20.88
N ALA A 494 -22.21 -42.82 -22.10
CA ALA A 494 -21.25 -42.20 -22.99
C ALA A 494 -21.76 -40.84 -23.44
N ASN A 495 -20.92 -39.82 -23.34
CA ASN A 495 -20.88 -38.71 -24.30
C ASN A 495 -19.43 -38.25 -24.43
N SER A 496 -18.71 -38.95 -25.30
CA SER A 496 -17.52 -38.42 -25.97
C SER A 496 -18.01 -37.43 -27.02
N ASP A 497 -18.03 -36.14 -26.68
CA ASP A 497 -18.04 -35.02 -27.63
C ASP A 497 -17.78 -33.73 -26.84
N PHE A 498 -16.53 -33.56 -26.38
CA PHE A 498 -16.03 -32.25 -25.97
C PHE A 498 -15.55 -31.53 -27.25
N GLN A 499 -16.52 -31.07 -28.05
CA GLN A 499 -16.22 -30.10 -29.10
C GLN A 499 -15.96 -28.76 -28.43
N ARG A 500 -14.75 -28.22 -28.66
CA ARG A 500 -14.47 -26.79 -28.63
C ARG A 500 -15.62 -26.05 -29.30
N HIS A 501 -16.50 -25.47 -28.49
CA HIS A 501 -17.22 -24.28 -28.91
C HIS A 501 -16.51 -23.15 -28.20
N GLN A 502 -15.78 -22.38 -29.02
CA GLN A 502 -15.51 -20.98 -28.75
C GLN A 502 -16.86 -20.37 -28.38
N TYR A 503 -16.98 -19.94 -27.14
CA TYR A 503 -17.63 -18.67 -26.89
C TYR A 503 -16.50 -17.71 -26.71
#